data_AF-A0AAE7LJU9-F1
#
_entry.id   AF-A0AAE7LJU9-F1
#
_cell.length_a   1.000
_cell.length_b   1.000
_cell.length_c   1.000
_cell.angle_alpha   90.00
_cell.angle_beta   90.00
_cell.angle_gamma   90.00
#
_symmetry.space_group_name_H-M   'P 1'
#
loop_
_entity.id
_entity.type
_entity.pdbx_description
1 polymer ?
#
loop_
_entity_poly.entity_id
_entity_poly.type
_entity_poly.pdbx_seq_one_letter_code
_entity_poly.pdbx_strand_id
1 'polypeptide(L)'
;MVRQKCSGIRRSYLEFEDVMSTGSKGSVEIINMSFTCNLAPGDYFISLGIASKASEDVEPHDRRYDAIHIQVEPDKTMFGLSNMNLKMNKLSGDE
;
A
#
# COMPACT_ATOMS: atom_id res chain seq x y z
N MET A 1 9.26 -8.74 -10.67
CA MET A 1 8.78 -7.42 -10.20
C MET A 1 7.41 -7.56 -9.54
N VAL A 2 7.32 -7.51 -8.21
CA VAL A 2 6.07 -7.69 -7.43
C VAL A 2 5.18 -6.42 -7.52
N ARG A 3 4.04 -6.45 -8.25
CA ARG A 3 3.00 -5.40 -8.32
C ARG A 3 1.64 -5.83 -7.77
N GLN A 4 1.27 -5.25 -6.63
CA GLN A 4 0.02 -5.45 -5.91
C GLN A 4 -1.14 -4.61 -6.49
N LYS A 5 -2.35 -5.18 -6.64
CA LYS A 5 -3.56 -4.47 -7.11
C LYS A 5 -4.61 -4.44 -6.00
N CYS A 6 -4.88 -3.28 -5.41
CA CYS A 6 -6.06 -3.02 -4.60
C CYS A 6 -6.89 -1.88 -5.23
N SER A 7 -8.21 -2.05 -5.32
CA SER A 7 -9.13 -1.04 -5.88
C SER A 7 -9.64 -0.16 -4.74
N GLY A 8 -9.31 1.15 -4.75
CA GLY A 8 -9.95 2.13 -3.87
C GLY A 8 -9.11 3.30 -3.37
N ILE A 9 -7.77 3.24 -3.39
CA ILE A 9 -6.91 4.30 -2.81
C ILE A 9 -5.74 4.58 -3.78
N ARG A 10 -5.29 5.85 -3.86
CA ARG A 10 -4.25 6.37 -4.78
C ARG A 10 -3.20 5.32 -5.16
N ARG A 11 -2.98 5.17 -6.48
CA ARG A 11 -1.83 4.45 -7.04
C ARG A 11 -0.56 5.28 -6.81
N SER A 12 0.31 4.85 -5.91
CA SER A 12 1.71 5.27 -5.93
C SER A 12 2.56 4.12 -6.47
N TYR A 13 3.15 4.32 -7.64
CA TYR A 13 4.22 3.45 -8.11
C TYR A 13 5.42 3.69 -7.19
N LEU A 14 5.81 2.68 -6.43
CA LEU A 14 7.11 2.69 -5.76
C LEU A 14 8.11 2.17 -6.78
N GLU A 15 8.71 3.09 -7.53
CA GLU A 15 9.89 2.81 -8.34
C GLU A 15 11.04 2.58 -7.35
N PHE A 16 11.35 1.32 -7.05
CA PHE A 16 12.54 0.95 -6.30
C PHE A 16 13.68 0.78 -7.29
N GLU A 17 14.54 1.80 -7.43
CA GLU A 17 15.71 1.76 -8.31
C GLU A 17 16.64 0.58 -7.99
N ASP A 18 16.71 0.15 -6.73
CA ASP A 18 17.52 -1.01 -6.30
C ASP A 18 16.95 -2.37 -6.76
N VAL A 19 15.62 -2.49 -6.88
CA VAL A 19 14.97 -3.74 -7.36
C VAL A 19 15.06 -3.87 -8.87
N MET A 20 15.21 -2.77 -9.61
CA MET A 20 15.28 -2.77 -11.07
C MET A 20 16.56 -3.41 -11.62
N SER A 21 17.60 -3.57 -10.80
CA SER A 21 18.85 -4.26 -11.16
C SER A 21 18.93 -5.71 -10.70
N THR A 22 17.92 -6.20 -9.97
CA THR A 22 17.92 -7.52 -9.33
C THR A 22 16.82 -8.42 -9.91
N GLY A 23 17.07 -9.74 -9.93
CA GLY A 23 16.20 -10.72 -10.56
C GLY A 23 16.80 -11.32 -11.84
N SER A 24 17.60 -12.38 -11.71
CA SER A 24 18.01 -13.21 -12.84
C SER A 24 17.08 -14.42 -12.95
N LYS A 25 17.05 -15.09 -14.11
CA LYS A 25 16.24 -16.30 -14.28
C LYS A 25 16.62 -17.33 -13.20
N GLY A 26 15.67 -17.68 -12.35
CA GLY A 26 15.87 -18.63 -11.25
C GLY A 26 16.37 -18.02 -9.94
N SER A 27 16.55 -16.69 -9.85
CA SER A 27 16.83 -16.04 -8.58
C SER A 27 15.57 -15.94 -7.70
N VAL A 28 15.79 -15.83 -6.41
CA VAL A 28 14.75 -15.62 -5.39
C VAL A 28 15.08 -14.32 -4.68
N GLU A 29 14.13 -13.39 -4.70
CA GLU A 29 14.27 -12.10 -4.03
C GLU A 29 13.25 -12.00 -2.89
N ILE A 30 13.66 -11.44 -1.75
CA ILE A 30 12.78 -11.15 -0.62
C ILE A 30 12.56 -9.64 -0.57
N ILE A 31 11.31 -9.22 -0.70
CA ILE A 31 10.93 -7.80 -0.66
C ILE A 31 10.27 -7.51 0.68
N ASN A 32 10.84 -6.55 1.42
CA ASN A 32 10.23 -6.02 2.64
C ASN A 32 9.41 -4.77 2.31
N MET A 33 8.17 -4.72 2.79
CA MET A 33 7.25 -3.60 2.57
C MET A 33 6.66 -3.16 3.90
N SER A 34 6.68 -1.85 4.15
CA SER A 34 6.11 -1.24 5.36
C SER A 34 5.17 -0.10 4.98
N PHE A 35 4.03 0.01 5.66
CA PHE A 35 3.10 1.12 5.51
C PHE A 35 2.45 1.46 6.85
N THR A 36 1.94 2.68 6.99
CA THR A 36 1.16 3.10 8.16
C THR A 36 -0.31 2.75 7.93
N CYS A 37 -0.86 1.84 8.73
CA CYS A 37 -2.26 1.45 8.66
C CYS A 37 -3.16 2.46 9.39
N ASN A 38 -3.56 3.52 8.67
CA ASN A 38 -4.50 4.54 9.17
C ASN A 38 -5.94 4.22 8.72
N LEU A 39 -6.36 2.97 8.84
CA LEU A 39 -7.69 2.52 8.45
C LEU A 39 -8.63 2.50 9.65
N ALA A 40 -9.92 2.67 9.39
CA ALA A 40 -10.96 2.50 10.41
C ALA A 40 -11.01 1.05 10.93
N PRO A 41 -11.68 0.80 12.07
CA PRO A 41 -11.83 -0.55 12.58
C PRO A 41 -12.62 -1.43 11.60
N GLY A 42 -12.14 -2.65 11.36
CA GLY A 42 -12.80 -3.57 10.44
C GLY A 42 -11.88 -4.62 9.83
N ASP A 43 -12.45 -5.41 8.92
CA ASP A 43 -11.78 -6.46 8.17
C ASP A 43 -11.29 -5.94 6.82
N TYR A 44 -10.00 -6.09 6.55
CA TYR A 44 -9.37 -5.67 5.30
C TYR A 44 -8.60 -6.82 4.67
N PHE A 45 -8.58 -6.83 3.34
CA PHE A 45 -7.84 -7.79 2.55
C PHE A 45 -6.77 -7.07 1.71
N ILE A 46 -5.57 -7.66 1.65
CA ILE A 46 -4.41 -7.14 0.93
C ILE A 46 -4.08 -8.11 -0.23
N SER A 47 -4.11 -7.62 -1.46
CA SER A 47 -4.12 -8.42 -2.71
C SER A 47 -2.82 -8.36 -3.52
N LEU A 48 -1.77 -9.13 -3.21
CA LEU A 48 -0.40 -9.08 -3.80
C LEU A 48 -0.36 -9.40 -5.31
N GLY A 49 0.70 -9.00 -6.01
CA GLY A 49 0.90 -9.42 -7.40
C GLY A 49 2.31 -9.13 -7.87
N ILE A 50 2.66 -9.54 -9.08
CA ILE A 50 3.96 -9.43 -9.76
C ILE A 50 3.68 -9.13 -11.22
N ALA A 51 4.30 -8.10 -11.80
CA ALA A 51 4.18 -7.74 -13.21
C ALA A 51 5.44 -7.04 -13.74
N SER A 52 5.86 -7.39 -14.95
CA SER A 52 6.85 -6.60 -15.71
C SER A 52 6.15 -5.43 -16.40
N LYS A 53 6.93 -4.37 -16.66
CA LYS A 53 6.49 -3.26 -17.49
C LYS A 53 7.54 -3.03 -18.57
N ALA A 54 7.17 -3.29 -19.82
CA ALA A 54 7.98 -2.92 -20.98
C ALA A 54 7.28 -1.75 -21.65
N SER A 55 7.94 -0.58 -21.67
CA SER A 55 7.36 0.69 -22.11
C SER A 55 6.02 1.04 -21.45
N GLU A 56 4.90 0.92 -22.18
CA GLU A 56 3.53 1.26 -21.76
C GLU A 56 2.76 0.02 -21.28
N ASP A 57 3.17 -1.18 -21.70
CA ASP A 57 2.44 -2.40 -21.44
C ASP A 57 2.87 -3.05 -20.13
N VAL A 58 1.88 -3.42 -19.32
CA VAL A 58 2.07 -4.12 -18.05
C VAL A 58 1.71 -5.59 -18.24
N GLU A 59 2.72 -6.46 -18.18
CA GLU A 59 2.56 -7.91 -18.24
C GLU A 59 2.50 -8.49 -16.82
N PRO A 60 1.33 -8.98 -16.37
CA PRO A 60 1.22 -9.62 -15.06
C PRO A 60 1.81 -11.04 -15.06
N HIS A 61 2.69 -11.31 -14.09
CA HIS A 61 3.32 -12.62 -13.84
C HIS A 61 2.62 -13.43 -12.76
N ASP A 62 2.21 -12.79 -11.67
CA ASP A 62 1.46 -13.43 -10.59
C ASP A 62 0.47 -12.44 -9.98
N ARG A 63 -0.65 -12.92 -9.47
CA ARG A 63 -1.66 -12.12 -8.77
C ARG A 63 -2.29 -12.97 -7.68
N ARG A 64 -2.16 -12.51 -6.44
CA ARG A 64 -2.65 -13.13 -5.22
C ARG A 64 -3.70 -12.21 -4.61
N TYR A 65 -4.92 -12.30 -5.13
CA TYR A 65 -6.05 -11.52 -4.61
C TYR A 65 -6.43 -11.98 -3.20
N ASP A 66 -6.82 -11.02 -2.36
CA ASP A 66 -7.26 -11.17 -0.98
C ASP A 66 -6.39 -12.12 -0.13
N ALA A 67 -5.08 -12.12 -0.41
CA ALA A 67 -4.14 -13.11 0.09
C ALA A 67 -3.76 -12.93 1.56
N ILE A 68 -3.97 -11.74 2.12
CA ILE A 68 -3.69 -11.44 3.52
C ILE A 68 -4.91 -10.73 4.08
N HIS A 69 -5.55 -11.34 5.07
CA HIS A 69 -6.59 -10.73 5.89
C HIS A 69 -5.95 -10.05 7.09
N ILE A 70 -6.28 -8.79 7.32
CA ILE A 70 -5.92 -8.04 8.52
C ILE A 70 -7.19 -7.54 9.20
N GLN A 71 -7.17 -7.58 10.53
CA GLN A 71 -8.20 -6.98 11.36
C GLN A 71 -7.64 -5.71 11.98
N VAL A 72 -8.32 -4.58 11.76
CA VAL A 72 -7.97 -3.31 12.39
C VAL A 72 -8.85 -3.14 13.62
N GLU A 73 -8.22 -3.03 14.78
CA GLU A 73 -8.92 -2.91 16.05
C GLU A 73 -9.55 -1.52 16.25
N PRO A 74 -10.61 -1.42 17.07
CA PRO A 74 -11.22 -0.16 17.43
C PRO A 74 -10.26 0.80 18.13
N ASP A 75 -10.02 1.97 17.52
CA ASP A 75 -9.55 3.15 18.21
C ASP A 75 -10.76 4.01 18.61
N LYS A 76 -10.87 4.35 19.90
CA LYS A 76 -11.97 5.16 20.46
C LYS A 76 -12.04 6.58 19.89
N THR A 77 -11.05 6.99 19.09
CA THR A 77 -10.87 8.37 18.65
C THR A 77 -11.20 8.63 17.18
N MET A 78 -11.51 7.59 16.40
CA MET A 78 -11.69 7.74 14.95
C MET A 78 -13.11 7.45 14.47
N PHE A 79 -13.62 8.33 13.61
CA PHE A 79 -14.84 8.17 12.85
C PHE A 79 -14.53 8.24 11.35
N GLY A 80 -15.21 7.44 10.52
CA GLY A 80 -15.02 7.42 9.05
C GLY A 80 -14.26 6.18 8.56
N LEU A 81 -13.61 6.27 7.40
CA LEU A 81 -12.93 5.14 6.73
C LEU A 81 -11.40 5.13 6.92
N SER A 82 -10.79 6.29 7.14
CA SER A 82 -9.34 6.42 7.30
C SER A 82 -8.99 7.68 8.08
N ASN A 83 -7.94 7.60 8.92
CA ASN A 83 -7.40 8.74 9.65
C ASN A 83 -6.44 9.55 8.76
N MET A 84 -6.85 10.76 8.39
CA MET A 84 -6.03 11.68 7.57
C MET A 84 -4.96 12.45 8.39
N ASN A 85 -4.88 12.23 9.70
CA ASN A 85 -3.96 12.92 10.62
C ASN A 85 -4.07 14.45 10.57
N LEU A 86 -5.30 14.97 10.36
CA LEU A 86 -5.55 16.41 10.36
C LEU A 86 -5.30 16.99 11.76
N LYS A 87 -4.49 18.05 11.83
CA LYS A 87 -4.30 18.85 13.04
C LYS A 87 -5.00 20.20 12.86
N MET A 88 -5.88 20.55 13.79
CA MET A 88 -6.52 21.86 13.84
C MET A 88 -6.00 22.62 15.05
N ASN A 89 -5.46 23.82 14.81
CA ASN A 89 -4.98 24.71 15.87
C ASN A 89 -5.88 25.95 15.93
N LYS A 90 -6.26 26.38 17.14
CA LYS A 90 -6.88 27.69 17.34
C LYS A 90 -5.78 28.74 17.26
N LEU A 91 -5.93 29.73 16.40
CA LEU A 91 -5.12 30.94 16.43
C LEU A 91 -5.84 31.94 17.34
N SER A 92 -5.20 32.37 18.43
CA SER A 92 -5.59 33.60 19.13
C SER A 92 -4.92 34.76 18.40
N GLY A 93 -5.72 35.69 17.87
CA GLY A 93 -5.20 37.00 17.51
C GLY A 93 -4.97 37.79 18.79
N ASP A 94 -3.83 38.45 18.89
CA ASP A 94 -3.62 39.50 19.89
C ASP A 94 -4.55 40.67 19.50
N GLU A 95 -5.46 41.05 20.42
CA GLU A 95 -6.36 42.20 20.27
C GLU A 95 -5.61 43.54 20.26
#